data_AF-A0A1V4AQ65-F1
#
_entry.id   AF-A0A1V4AQ65-F1
#
_cell.length_a   1.000
_cell.length_b   1.000
_cell.length_c   1.000
_cell.angle_alpha   90.00
_cell.angle_beta   90.00
_cell.angle_gamma   90.00
#
_symmetry.space_group_name_H-M   'P 1'
#
loop_
_entity.id
_entity.type
_entity.pdbx_description
1 polymer ?
#
loop_
_entity_poly.entity_id
_entity_poly.type
_entity_poly.pdbx_seq_one_letter_code
_entity_poly.pdbx_strand_id
1 'polypeptide(L)'
;MKDYGNKQGAKDCSPRVIVIGHSMGARLLSRSIFSREYIKPELRECSPASQVDLFVGLQGAFSIKRFVKGAGWEGSPYAEYAEYSTVFSLTTSRHDNANPTARFISGARHVGGKYGLAYASKEENKGVFQVIKWTDSVEADSGKLSSRSERKVLMIDASSIVDGYDADTGVNKPDDAHNDILDEDMGRLIWLLIKGFAPFSYSAS
;
A
#
# COMPACT_ATOMS: atom_id res chain seq x y z
N MET A 1 38.20 32.52 11.62
CA MET A 1 36.79 32.80 11.98
C MET A 1 35.95 31.87 11.12
N LYS A 2 35.38 30.79 11.70
CA LYS A 2 34.58 29.82 10.94
C LYS A 2 33.17 30.38 10.81
N ASP A 3 32.77 30.63 9.58
CA ASP A 3 31.45 31.12 9.23
C ASP A 3 30.44 29.95 9.35
N TYR A 4 29.83 29.82 10.53
CA TYR A 4 28.71 28.91 10.75
C TYR A 4 27.45 29.56 10.19
N GLY A 5 27.37 29.58 8.86
CA GLY A 5 26.17 29.94 8.12
C GLY A 5 25.04 28.97 8.48
N ASN A 6 24.18 29.43 9.38
CA ASN A 6 22.94 28.81 9.79
C ASN A 6 22.02 28.67 8.57
N LYS A 7 22.11 27.55 7.84
CA LYS A 7 21.13 27.19 6.81
C LYS A 7 19.85 26.75 7.50
N GLN A 8 19.03 27.72 7.89
CA GLN A 8 17.60 27.47 8.11
C GLN A 8 17.06 26.76 6.87
N GLY A 9 16.61 25.52 7.07
CA GLY A 9 16.21 24.61 6.00
C GLY A 9 15.17 25.27 5.10
N ALA A 10 15.51 25.42 3.82
CA ALA A 10 14.55 25.82 2.81
C ALA A 10 13.37 24.85 2.87
N LYS A 11 12.14 25.39 2.97
CA LYS A 11 10.92 24.60 2.95
C LYS A 11 10.88 23.85 1.62
N ASP A 12 10.86 22.52 1.68
CA ASP A 12 10.70 21.68 0.49
C ASP A 12 9.29 21.90 -0.07
N CYS A 13 9.22 22.61 -1.20
CA CYS A 13 7.98 22.93 -1.90
C CYS A 13 7.70 21.93 -3.04
N SER A 14 8.42 20.81 -3.12
CA SER A 14 8.14 19.78 -4.12
C SER A 14 6.74 19.18 -3.90
N PRO A 15 5.99 18.91 -4.99
CA PRO A 15 4.70 18.28 -4.86
C PRO A 15 4.85 16.88 -4.27
N ARG A 16 3.94 16.51 -3.38
CA ARG A 16 3.83 15.14 -2.87
C ARG A 16 3.47 14.20 -4.01
N VAL A 17 4.11 13.05 -4.08
CA VAL A 17 3.84 12.05 -5.12
C VAL A 17 3.16 10.84 -4.51
N ILE A 18 2.01 10.51 -5.07
CA ILE A 18 1.16 9.40 -4.63
C ILE A 18 1.01 8.46 -5.82
N VAL A 19 1.22 7.17 -5.58
CA VAL A 19 1.14 6.14 -6.60
C VAL A 19 0.02 5.17 -6.22
N ILE A 20 -0.97 5.04 -7.08
CA ILE A 20 -2.13 4.16 -6.87
C ILE A 20 -2.15 3.15 -8.01
N GLY A 21 -2.25 1.86 -7.67
CA GLY A 21 -2.34 0.79 -8.66
C GLY A 21 -3.32 -0.27 -8.23
N HIS A 22 -4.13 -0.75 -9.16
CA HIS A 22 -5.07 -1.86 -8.95
C HIS A 22 -4.52 -3.15 -9.57
N SER A 23 -4.67 -4.29 -8.87
CA SER A 23 -4.40 -5.62 -9.43
C SER A 23 -2.99 -5.74 -10.04
N MET A 24 -2.88 -5.99 -11.36
CA MET A 24 -1.61 -5.99 -12.09
C MET A 24 -0.92 -4.62 -12.10
N GLY A 25 -1.67 -3.52 -12.13
CA GLY A 25 -1.13 -2.17 -11.98
C GLY A 25 -0.41 -1.98 -10.64
N ALA A 26 -0.98 -2.53 -9.55
CA ALA A 26 -0.31 -2.52 -8.23
C ALA A 26 1.02 -3.29 -8.27
N ARG A 27 1.05 -4.44 -8.97
CA ARG A 27 2.27 -5.23 -9.16
C ARG A 27 3.33 -4.47 -9.94
N LEU A 28 2.97 -3.84 -11.05
CA LEU A 28 3.90 -3.09 -11.89
C LEU A 28 4.47 -1.88 -11.15
N LEU A 29 3.61 -1.07 -10.53
CA LEU A 29 4.02 0.14 -9.83
C LEU A 29 4.85 -0.15 -8.58
N SER A 30 4.47 -1.16 -7.77
CA SER A 30 5.32 -1.60 -6.66
C SER A 30 6.69 -2.05 -7.16
N ARG A 31 6.74 -2.81 -8.26
CA ARG A 31 8.03 -3.23 -8.84
C ARG A 31 8.88 -2.04 -9.27
N SER A 32 8.28 -1.02 -9.90
CA SER A 32 8.98 0.20 -10.28
C SER A 32 9.57 0.95 -9.08
N ILE A 33 8.83 1.06 -7.98
CA ILE A 33 9.33 1.71 -6.74
C ILE A 33 10.56 0.96 -6.22
N PHE A 34 10.46 -0.36 -6.04
CA PHE A 34 11.54 -1.21 -5.53
C PHE A 34 12.66 -1.49 -6.54
N SER A 35 12.57 -1.01 -7.78
CA SER A 35 13.61 -1.17 -8.81
C SER A 35 14.14 0.16 -9.33
N ARG A 36 13.83 1.27 -8.65
CA ARG A 36 14.18 2.62 -9.10
C ARG A 36 15.66 2.78 -9.46
N GLU A 37 16.56 2.17 -8.70
CA GLU A 37 18.02 2.25 -8.89
C GLU A 37 18.53 1.43 -10.08
N TYR A 38 17.71 0.51 -10.60
CA TYR A 38 17.99 -0.21 -11.84
C TYR A 38 17.37 0.48 -13.05
N ILE A 39 16.29 1.24 -12.86
CA ILE A 39 15.61 1.99 -13.91
C ILE A 39 16.33 3.32 -14.19
N LYS A 40 16.78 4.01 -13.13
CA LYS A 40 17.56 5.25 -13.19
C LYS A 40 18.81 5.10 -12.32
N PRO A 41 19.92 4.61 -12.89
CA PRO A 41 21.16 4.41 -12.16
C PRO A 41 21.68 5.68 -11.48
N GLU A 42 21.36 6.87 -12.03
CA GLU A 42 21.76 8.15 -11.43
C GLU A 42 21.16 8.35 -10.01
N LEU A 43 20.05 7.68 -9.69
CA LEU A 43 19.43 7.73 -8.36
C LEU A 43 20.22 6.96 -7.29
N ARG A 44 21.21 6.13 -7.66
CA ARG A 44 22.06 5.41 -6.70
C ARG A 44 22.95 6.34 -5.88
N GLU A 45 23.29 7.51 -6.43
CA GLU A 45 24.16 8.49 -5.77
C GLU A 45 23.39 9.55 -4.97
N CYS A 46 22.07 9.62 -5.13
CA CYS A 46 21.22 10.49 -4.33
C CYS A 46 20.75 9.75 -3.07
N SER A 47 21.08 10.27 -1.89
CA SER A 47 20.60 9.79 -0.58
C SER A 47 19.07 9.54 -0.58
N PRO A 48 18.54 8.57 0.18
CA PRO A 48 17.28 7.89 -0.12
C PRO A 48 16.07 8.74 0.26
N ALA A 49 15.83 9.83 -0.45
CA ALA A 49 14.49 10.36 -0.59
C ALA A 49 13.76 9.42 -1.56
N SER A 50 12.80 8.63 -1.08
CA SER A 50 11.82 8.10 -2.03
C SER A 50 11.04 9.28 -2.57
N GLN A 51 10.96 9.38 -3.90
CA GLN A 51 10.15 10.40 -4.54
C GLN A 51 8.65 10.16 -4.28
N VAL A 52 8.26 8.94 -3.90
CA VAL A 52 6.87 8.56 -3.59
C VAL A 52 6.63 8.66 -2.09
N ASP A 53 5.69 9.50 -1.69
CA ASP A 53 5.28 9.64 -0.28
C ASP A 53 4.36 8.50 0.14
N LEU A 54 3.43 8.09 -0.73
CA LEU A 54 2.42 7.08 -0.48
C LEU A 54 2.23 6.17 -1.70
N PHE A 55 2.31 4.87 -1.48
CA PHE A 55 1.85 3.86 -2.42
C PHE A 55 0.55 3.24 -1.90
N VAL A 56 -0.48 3.20 -2.75
CA VAL A 56 -1.75 2.52 -2.49
C VAL A 56 -1.92 1.37 -3.51
N GLY A 57 -1.68 0.15 -3.06
CA GLY A 57 -1.89 -1.06 -3.83
C GLY A 57 -3.30 -1.61 -3.61
N LEU A 58 -4.20 -1.33 -4.54
CA LEU A 58 -5.58 -1.82 -4.52
C LEU A 58 -5.61 -3.28 -4.98
N GLN A 59 -6.08 -4.19 -4.13
CA GLN A 59 -6.22 -5.62 -4.43
C GLN A 59 -5.04 -6.22 -5.22
N GLY A 60 -3.82 -6.01 -4.73
CA GLY A 60 -2.61 -6.20 -5.53
C GLY A 60 -2.38 -7.63 -6.02
N ALA A 61 -2.09 -7.78 -7.32
CA ALA A 61 -1.85 -9.07 -7.98
C ALA A 61 -0.39 -9.54 -7.89
N PHE A 62 0.19 -9.50 -6.68
CA PHE A 62 1.53 -10.04 -6.40
C PHE A 62 1.57 -10.71 -5.03
N SER A 63 2.60 -11.53 -4.78
CA SER A 63 2.74 -12.27 -3.52
C SER A 63 3.09 -11.35 -2.35
N ILE A 64 2.32 -11.43 -1.26
CA ILE A 64 2.62 -10.74 0.01
C ILE A 64 3.99 -11.13 0.60
N LYS A 65 4.48 -12.34 0.26
CA LYS A 65 5.78 -12.85 0.74
C LYS A 65 6.96 -11.99 0.28
N ARG A 66 6.79 -11.18 -0.77
CA ARG A 66 7.85 -10.30 -1.29
C ARG A 66 8.39 -9.31 -0.26
N PHE A 67 7.61 -8.97 0.77
CA PHE A 67 8.01 -8.07 1.86
C PHE A 67 8.72 -8.78 3.02
N VAL A 68 8.69 -10.12 3.08
CA VAL A 68 9.29 -10.89 4.18
C VAL A 68 10.62 -11.48 3.70
N LYS A 69 11.73 -11.08 4.32
CA LYS A 69 13.07 -11.50 3.90
C LYS A 69 13.18 -13.03 3.86
N GLY A 70 13.64 -13.57 2.73
CA GLY A 70 13.81 -15.01 2.53
C GLY A 70 12.50 -15.81 2.40
N ALA A 71 11.34 -15.15 2.34
CA ALA A 71 10.07 -15.82 2.16
C ALA A 71 9.72 -16.02 0.68
N GLY A 72 9.28 -17.24 0.34
CA GLY A 72 8.74 -17.55 -0.98
C GLY A 72 9.81 -17.85 -2.05
N TRP A 73 9.37 -18.49 -3.14
CA TRP A 73 10.22 -18.90 -4.26
C TRP A 73 10.72 -17.73 -5.11
N GLU A 74 9.91 -16.66 -5.24
CA GLU A 74 10.25 -15.48 -6.05
C GLU A 74 11.34 -14.58 -5.41
N GLY A 75 11.86 -14.99 -4.25
CA GLY A 75 12.65 -14.13 -3.38
C GLY A 75 11.80 -13.06 -2.68
N SER A 76 12.48 -12.10 -2.06
CA SER A 76 11.87 -11.04 -1.25
C SER A 76 12.29 -9.65 -1.71
N PRO A 77 11.95 -9.25 -2.96
CA PRO A 77 12.43 -8.00 -3.56
C PRO A 77 11.90 -6.74 -2.87
N TYR A 78 10.93 -6.86 -1.98
CA TYR A 78 10.32 -5.75 -1.25
C TYR A 78 10.70 -5.77 0.24
N ALA A 79 11.63 -6.63 0.66
CA ALA A 79 12.02 -6.79 2.07
C ALA A 79 12.66 -5.53 2.68
N GLU A 80 13.19 -4.64 1.83
CA GLU A 80 13.82 -3.37 2.21
C GLU A 80 12.80 -2.21 2.27
N TYR A 81 11.49 -2.48 2.30
CA TYR A 81 10.45 -1.45 2.35
C TYR A 81 10.68 -0.41 3.46
N ALA A 82 11.24 -0.82 4.60
CA ALA A 82 11.53 0.05 5.74
C ALA A 82 12.68 1.05 5.48
N GLU A 83 13.46 0.87 4.40
CA GLU A 83 14.51 1.79 3.97
C GLU A 83 13.96 2.96 3.14
N TYR A 84 12.73 2.84 2.64
CA TYR A 84 12.04 3.87 1.88
C TYR A 84 11.30 4.84 2.82
N SER A 85 11.26 6.12 2.46
CA SER A 85 10.37 7.10 3.11
C SER A 85 8.88 6.89 2.74
N THR A 86 8.62 6.11 1.69
CA THR A 86 7.29 5.76 1.19
C THR A 86 6.50 4.99 2.24
N VAL A 87 5.24 5.42 2.46
CA VAL A 87 4.26 4.58 3.15
C VAL A 87 3.65 3.61 2.15
N PHE A 88 3.74 2.31 2.43
CA PHE A 88 3.11 1.28 1.61
C PHE A 88 1.78 0.87 2.25
N SER A 89 0.68 1.19 1.57
CA SER A 89 -0.67 0.77 1.93
C SER A 89 -1.21 -0.21 0.90
N LEU A 90 -1.70 -1.35 1.36
CA LEU A 90 -2.19 -2.43 0.53
C LEU A 90 -3.60 -2.80 0.98
N THR A 91 -4.56 -2.84 0.05
CA THR A 91 -5.90 -3.36 0.36
C THR A 91 -5.99 -4.85 0.05
N THR A 92 -6.76 -5.55 0.87
CA THR A 92 -7.08 -6.97 0.73
C THR A 92 -8.54 -7.20 1.05
N SER A 93 -9.15 -8.20 0.44
CA SER A 93 -10.49 -8.67 0.78
C SER A 93 -10.55 -10.19 0.89
N ARG A 94 -11.43 -10.66 1.77
CA ARG A 94 -11.82 -12.06 1.86
C ARG A 94 -12.68 -12.52 0.68
N HIS A 95 -13.33 -11.57 0.01
CA HIS A 95 -14.25 -11.77 -1.10
C HIS A 95 -13.57 -11.66 -2.47
N ASP A 96 -12.36 -11.09 -2.54
CA ASP A 96 -11.58 -11.09 -3.78
C ASP A 96 -11.12 -12.51 -4.13
N ASN A 97 -11.82 -13.10 -5.10
CA ASN A 97 -11.54 -14.39 -5.72
C ASN A 97 -11.06 -14.24 -7.18
N ALA A 98 -10.47 -13.11 -7.58
CA ALA A 98 -10.00 -12.92 -8.96
C ALA A 98 -8.78 -13.79 -9.33
N ASN A 99 -8.13 -14.47 -8.36
CA ASN A 99 -6.90 -15.23 -8.60
C ASN A 99 -6.80 -16.65 -7.97
N PRO A 100 -7.85 -17.51 -7.96
CA PRO A 100 -7.77 -18.87 -7.42
C PRO A 100 -6.80 -19.75 -8.23
N THR A 101 -6.75 -19.57 -9.55
CA THR A 101 -5.92 -20.35 -10.47
C THR A 101 -4.43 -20.07 -10.29
N ALA A 102 -4.07 -18.81 -10.04
CA ALA A 102 -2.67 -18.41 -9.81
C ALA A 102 -2.08 -19.05 -8.55
N ARG A 103 -2.90 -19.39 -7.54
CA ARG A 103 -2.45 -20.14 -6.35
C ARG A 103 -2.00 -21.55 -6.68
N PHE A 104 -2.73 -22.25 -7.54
CA PHE A 104 -2.43 -23.64 -7.91
C PHE A 104 -1.13 -23.78 -8.70
N ILE A 105 -0.77 -22.76 -9.48
CA ILE A 105 0.40 -22.78 -10.36
C ILE A 105 1.63 -22.15 -9.68
N SER A 106 1.47 -21.07 -8.91
CA SER A 106 2.60 -20.31 -8.37
C SER A 106 2.77 -20.40 -6.85
N GLY A 107 1.80 -20.95 -6.12
CA GLY A 107 1.76 -20.89 -4.66
C GLY A 107 1.69 -19.46 -4.09
N ALA A 108 1.44 -18.45 -4.94
CA ALA A 108 1.43 -17.05 -4.56
C ALA A 108 0.24 -16.76 -3.65
N ARG A 109 0.54 -16.20 -2.47
CA ARG A 109 -0.45 -15.61 -1.58
C ARG A 109 -0.62 -14.17 -2.01
N HIS A 110 -1.51 -13.93 -2.97
CA HIS A 110 -1.76 -12.60 -3.51
C HIS A 110 -2.16 -11.63 -2.40
N VAL A 111 -1.62 -10.42 -2.45
CA VAL A 111 -1.94 -9.34 -1.51
C VAL A 111 -3.44 -9.09 -1.47
N GLY A 112 -4.12 -9.03 -2.62
CA GLY A 112 -5.55 -8.76 -2.66
C GLY A 112 -6.40 -9.82 -1.96
N GLY A 113 -6.10 -11.11 -2.11
CA GLY A 113 -6.98 -12.16 -1.61
C GLY A 113 -6.81 -12.52 -0.12
N LYS A 114 -7.80 -13.27 0.40
CA LYS A 114 -7.84 -13.82 1.78
C LYS A 114 -6.56 -14.49 2.29
N TYR A 115 -5.77 -15.09 1.40
CA TYR A 115 -4.52 -15.76 1.79
C TYR A 115 -3.39 -14.77 2.05
N GLY A 116 -3.39 -13.62 1.37
CA GLY A 116 -2.50 -12.50 1.66
C GLY A 116 -2.78 -11.96 3.05
N LEU A 117 -4.06 -11.66 3.33
CA LEU A 117 -4.54 -11.25 4.65
C LEU A 117 -4.14 -12.24 5.75
N ALA A 118 -4.47 -13.52 5.58
CA ALA A 118 -4.16 -14.55 6.57
C ALA A 118 -2.65 -14.69 6.85
N TYR A 119 -1.80 -14.45 5.84
CA TYR A 119 -0.36 -14.47 6.01
C TYR A 119 0.14 -13.23 6.76
N ALA A 120 -0.34 -12.04 6.41
CA ALA A 120 0.04 -10.79 7.06
C ALA A 120 -0.36 -10.77 8.55
N SER A 121 -1.50 -11.39 8.90
CA SER A 121 -2.02 -11.44 10.27
C SER A 121 -1.30 -12.42 11.20
N LYS A 122 -0.34 -13.20 10.72
CA LYS A 122 0.42 -14.12 11.59
C LYS A 122 1.33 -13.38 12.56
N GLU A 123 1.51 -13.94 13.75
CA GLU A 123 2.41 -13.39 14.78
C GLU A 123 3.82 -13.13 14.26
N GLU A 124 4.39 -14.12 13.54
CA GLU A 124 5.73 -14.05 12.94
C GLU A 124 5.91 -12.87 11.96
N ASN A 125 4.82 -12.31 11.43
CA ASN A 125 4.84 -11.25 10.43
C ASN A 125 4.40 -9.88 10.97
N LYS A 126 4.05 -9.75 12.26
CA LYS A 126 3.67 -8.46 12.87
C LYS A 126 4.79 -7.41 12.89
N GLY A 127 6.04 -7.85 12.73
CA GLY A 127 7.18 -6.96 12.53
C GLY A 127 7.22 -6.33 11.14
N VAL A 128 6.49 -6.90 10.17
CA VAL A 128 6.46 -6.45 8.76
C VAL A 128 5.14 -5.75 8.42
N PHE A 129 4.02 -6.31 8.86
CA PHE A 129 2.69 -5.81 8.52
C PHE A 129 1.98 -5.24 9.73
N GLN A 130 1.31 -4.11 9.52
CA GLN A 130 0.27 -3.60 10.39
C GLN A 130 -1.07 -3.87 9.72
N VAL A 131 -1.82 -4.84 10.25
CA VAL A 131 -3.13 -5.19 9.71
C VAL A 131 -4.20 -4.30 10.33
N ILE A 132 -4.95 -3.59 9.49
CA ILE A 132 -6.03 -2.69 9.89
C ILE A 132 -7.33 -3.22 9.30
N LYS A 133 -8.32 -3.50 10.16
CA LYS A 133 -9.66 -3.83 9.70
C LYS A 133 -10.43 -2.56 9.39
N TRP A 134 -10.81 -2.39 8.12
CA TRP A 134 -11.68 -1.32 7.66
C TRP A 134 -13.13 -1.67 7.98
N THR A 135 -13.86 -0.72 8.53
CA THR A 135 -15.26 -0.88 8.95
C THR A 135 -16.22 0.04 8.20
N ASP A 136 -15.71 0.79 7.22
CA ASP A 136 -16.44 1.83 6.49
C ASP A 136 -16.99 2.95 7.38
N SER A 137 -16.45 3.08 8.59
CA SER A 137 -16.77 4.17 9.51
C SER A 137 -15.56 5.10 9.58
N VAL A 138 -15.68 6.26 8.93
CA VAL A 138 -14.62 7.29 8.90
C VAL A 138 -14.16 7.66 10.31
N GLU A 139 -15.10 7.79 11.24
CA GLU A 139 -14.83 8.13 12.65
C GLU A 139 -14.06 7.01 13.36
N ALA A 140 -14.46 5.75 13.15
CA ALA A 140 -13.81 4.60 13.79
C ALA A 140 -12.44 4.27 13.17
N ASP A 141 -12.23 4.59 11.90
CA ASP A 141 -11.07 4.13 11.13
C ASP A 141 -10.01 5.21 10.89
N SER A 142 -10.36 6.50 10.91
CA SER A 142 -9.41 7.60 10.69
C SER A 142 -8.23 7.58 11.67
N GLY A 143 -8.49 7.33 12.96
CA GLY A 143 -7.45 7.21 13.99
C GLY A 143 -6.50 6.03 13.80
N LYS A 144 -6.95 4.97 13.10
CA LYS A 144 -6.12 3.80 12.77
C LYS A 144 -5.17 4.10 11.62
N LEU A 145 -5.57 4.99 10.71
CA LEU A 145 -4.78 5.43 9.54
C LEU A 145 -3.83 6.60 9.83
N SER A 146 -3.85 7.16 11.05
CA SER A 146 -2.98 8.28 11.42
C SER A 146 -1.72 7.86 12.18
N SER A 147 -1.64 6.63 12.70
CA SER A 147 -0.46 6.16 13.42
C SER A 147 0.56 5.60 12.43
N ARG A 148 1.62 6.37 12.18
CA ARG A 148 2.78 5.96 11.39
C ARG A 148 3.69 5.00 12.19
N SER A 149 3.09 4.07 12.94
CA SER A 149 3.84 3.20 13.84
C SER A 149 4.77 2.28 13.04
N GLU A 150 6.07 2.45 13.29
CA GLU A 150 7.12 1.48 12.98
C GLU A 150 7.39 1.17 11.50
N ARG A 151 7.31 2.13 10.55
CA ARG A 151 7.69 1.92 9.14
C ARG A 151 7.14 0.63 8.50
N LYS A 152 6.04 0.07 9.00
CA LYS A 152 5.44 -1.19 8.55
C LYS A 152 4.67 -1.00 7.24
N VAL A 153 4.44 -2.09 6.54
CA VAL A 153 3.47 -2.13 5.43
C VAL A 153 2.07 -2.19 6.03
N LEU A 154 1.22 -1.23 5.66
CA LEU A 154 -0.18 -1.21 6.08
C LEU A 154 -0.96 -2.20 5.23
N MET A 155 -1.59 -3.18 5.88
CA MET A 155 -2.46 -4.16 5.24
C MET A 155 -3.90 -3.90 5.67
N ILE A 156 -4.69 -3.33 4.78
CA ILE A 156 -6.05 -2.91 5.05
C ILE A 156 -7.00 -4.01 4.62
N ASP A 157 -7.60 -4.70 5.60
CA ASP A 157 -8.71 -5.62 5.37
C ASP A 157 -9.95 -4.80 5.01
N ALA A 158 -10.15 -4.64 3.70
CA ALA A 158 -11.23 -3.90 3.06
C ALA A 158 -12.42 -4.81 2.71
N SER A 159 -12.54 -5.98 3.34
CA SER A 159 -13.64 -6.92 3.08
C SER A 159 -15.04 -6.35 3.30
N SER A 160 -15.18 -5.22 3.99
CA SER A 160 -16.45 -4.51 4.21
C SER A 160 -16.90 -3.65 3.03
N ILE A 161 -15.98 -3.28 2.14
CA ILE A 161 -16.22 -2.39 0.99
C ILE A 161 -15.74 -3.03 -0.34
N VAL A 162 -15.36 -4.30 -0.28
CA VAL A 162 -14.91 -5.12 -1.39
C VAL A 162 -15.55 -6.49 -1.15
N ASP A 163 -16.84 -6.59 -1.41
CA ASP A 163 -17.71 -7.72 -1.06
C ASP A 163 -18.59 -8.21 -2.22
N GLY A 164 -18.51 -7.55 -3.38
CA GLY A 164 -19.26 -7.83 -4.60
C GLY A 164 -20.67 -7.26 -4.58
N TYR A 165 -21.01 -6.37 -3.65
CA TYR A 165 -22.34 -5.77 -3.59
C TYR A 165 -22.54 -4.74 -4.71
N ASP A 166 -23.44 -5.04 -5.64
CA ASP A 166 -23.84 -4.13 -6.70
C ASP A 166 -25.02 -3.26 -6.22
N ALA A 167 -24.75 -1.98 -5.93
CA ALA A 167 -25.74 -1.05 -5.38
C ALA A 167 -26.88 -0.71 -6.37
N ASP A 168 -26.61 -0.76 -7.68
CA ASP A 168 -27.59 -0.45 -8.73
C ASP A 168 -28.65 -1.54 -8.85
N THR A 169 -28.24 -2.80 -8.67
CA THR A 169 -29.11 -3.97 -8.76
C THR A 169 -29.57 -4.50 -7.41
N GLY A 170 -28.91 -4.10 -6.32
CA GLY A 170 -29.13 -4.62 -4.96
C GLY A 170 -28.70 -6.08 -4.79
N VAL A 171 -27.92 -6.63 -5.71
CA VAL A 171 -27.51 -8.04 -5.74
C VAL A 171 -26.04 -8.17 -5.38
N ASN A 172 -25.70 -9.11 -4.51
CA ASN A 172 -24.31 -9.46 -4.27
C ASN A 172 -23.81 -10.41 -5.37
N LYS A 173 -22.83 -9.96 -6.14
CA LYS A 173 -22.06 -10.71 -7.15
C LYS A 173 -20.68 -10.99 -6.57
N PRO A 174 -20.50 -12.04 -5.77
CA PRO A 174 -19.22 -12.30 -5.09
C PRO A 174 -18.05 -12.58 -6.04
N ASP A 175 -18.32 -12.92 -7.30
CA ASP A 175 -17.30 -13.05 -8.35
C ASP A 175 -16.84 -11.70 -8.94
N ASP A 176 -17.53 -10.61 -8.60
CA ASP A 176 -17.29 -9.25 -9.11
C ASP A 176 -16.63 -8.33 -8.08
N ALA A 177 -16.44 -8.79 -6.83
CA ALA A 177 -15.86 -8.01 -5.73
C ALA A 177 -14.52 -7.34 -6.06
N HIS A 178 -13.79 -7.85 -7.06
CA HIS A 178 -12.55 -7.23 -7.53
C HIS A 178 -12.76 -5.85 -8.17
N ASN A 179 -13.97 -5.54 -8.65
CA ASN A 179 -14.32 -4.29 -9.32
C ASN A 179 -14.86 -3.21 -8.36
N ASP A 180 -15.21 -3.56 -7.13
CA ASP A 180 -15.63 -2.62 -6.06
C ASP A 180 -14.57 -1.55 -5.74
N ILE A 181 -13.35 -1.71 -6.28
CA ILE A 181 -12.31 -0.67 -6.25
C ILE A 181 -12.73 0.65 -6.93
N LEU A 182 -13.82 0.64 -7.71
CA LEU A 182 -14.39 1.81 -8.37
C LEU A 182 -15.44 2.53 -7.52
N ASP A 183 -15.83 1.97 -6.38
CA ASP A 183 -16.93 2.48 -5.57
C ASP A 183 -16.55 3.68 -4.71
N GLU A 184 -17.57 4.42 -4.27
CA GLU A 184 -17.39 5.62 -3.45
C GLU A 184 -16.60 5.31 -2.16
N ASP A 185 -16.87 4.18 -1.52
CA ASP A 185 -16.24 3.81 -0.25
C ASP A 185 -14.74 3.50 -0.42
N MET A 186 -14.34 2.90 -1.54
CA MET A 186 -12.93 2.79 -1.90
C MET A 186 -12.31 4.17 -2.12
N GLY A 187 -13.02 5.07 -2.80
CA GLY A 187 -12.62 6.47 -2.99
C GLY A 187 -12.39 7.20 -1.64
N ARG A 188 -13.29 7.01 -0.67
CA ARG A 188 -13.18 7.55 0.69
C ARG A 188 -11.95 6.98 1.42
N LEU A 189 -11.72 5.67 1.34
CA LEU A 189 -10.54 5.03 1.93
C LEU A 189 -9.24 5.62 1.33
N ILE A 190 -9.15 5.71 0.01
CA ILE A 190 -7.99 6.30 -0.69
C ILE A 190 -7.77 7.73 -0.22
N TRP A 191 -8.83 8.54 -0.17
CA TRP A 191 -8.75 9.93 0.27
C TRP A 191 -8.22 10.08 1.71
N LEU A 192 -8.66 9.21 2.62
CA LEU A 192 -8.18 9.23 4.01
C LEU A 192 -6.71 8.82 4.11
N LEU A 193 -6.26 7.85 3.32
CA LEU A 193 -4.84 7.50 3.21
C LEU A 193 -4.00 8.67 2.72
N ILE A 194 -4.49 9.38 1.69
CA ILE A 194 -3.82 10.57 1.15
C ILE A 194 -3.69 11.64 2.24
N LYS A 195 -4.79 11.98 2.93
CA LYS A 195 -4.74 12.96 4.03
C LYS A 195 -3.78 12.57 5.14
N GLY A 196 -3.75 11.28 5.51
CA GLY A 196 -2.94 10.79 6.62
C GLY A 196 -1.44 10.74 6.31
N PHE A 197 -1.07 10.35 5.09
CA PHE A 197 0.33 10.00 4.77
C PHE A 197 0.99 10.90 3.72
N ALA A 198 0.21 11.67 2.96
CA ALA A 198 0.69 12.63 1.99
C ALA A 198 -0.09 13.96 2.12
N PRO A 199 -0.12 14.59 3.31
CA PRO A 199 -0.93 15.78 3.54
C PRO A 199 -0.47 16.95 2.67
N PHE A 200 -1.44 17.77 2.27
CA PHE A 200 -1.18 19.02 1.55
C PHE A 200 -0.27 19.92 2.38
N SER A 201 0.80 20.40 1.74
CA SER A 201 1.66 21.41 2.35
C SER A 201 1.01 22.78 2.16
N TYR A 202 -0.04 23.10 2.93
CA TYR A 202 -0.54 24.48 2.96
C TYR A 202 0.41 25.34 3.79
N SER A 203 1.05 26.30 3.13
CA SER A 203 1.60 27.47 3.81
C SER A 203 0.45 28.43 4.02
N ALA A 204 -0.06 28.55 5.24
CA ALA A 204 -0.78 29.77 5.59
C ALA A 204 0.26 30.90 5.54
N SER A 205 0.14 31.76 4.52
CA SER A 205 0.83 33.04 4.43
C SER A 205 0.26 34.02 5.43
#